data_AF-A0A836RHE2-F1
#
_entry.id   AF-A0A836RHE2-F1
#
_cell.length_a   1.000
_cell.length_b   1.000
_cell.length_c   1.000
_cell.angle_alpha   90.00
_cell.angle_beta   90.00
_cell.angle_gamma   90.00
#
_symmetry.space_group_name_H-M   'P 1'
#
loop_
_entity.id
_entity.type
_entity.pdbx_description
1 polymer ?
#
loop_
_entity_poly.entity_id
_entity_poly.type
_entity_poly.pdbx_seq_one_letter_code
_entity_poly.pdbx_strand_id
1 'polypeptide(L)'
;MQRIVWCLLIGLVLLHHDLWFWHDGRLVFGIVPIGLAYHVGISVAAGCVWWLATRYCWPSDLEVVEPADGSCPGRPRSAASSETGGRPA
;
A
#
# COMPACT_ATOMS: atom_id res chain seq x y z
N MET A 1 5.72 14.00 6.37
CA MET A 1 4.95 13.96 5.10
C MET A 1 3.71 13.08 5.19
N GLN A 2 3.76 11.91 5.85
CA GLN A 2 2.60 11.02 6.03
C GLN A 2 1.35 11.72 6.61
N ARG A 3 1.49 12.62 7.58
CA ARG A 3 0.34 13.39 8.15
C ARG A 3 -0.42 14.21 7.10
N ILE A 4 0.29 14.76 6.11
CA ILE A 4 -0.31 15.56 5.02
C ILE A 4 -1.13 14.64 4.12
N VAL A 5 -0.61 13.45 3.80
CA VAL A 5 -1.33 12.44 3.00
C VAL A 5 -2.61 12.01 3.71
N TRP A 6 -2.55 11.77 5.03
CA TRP A 6 -3.74 11.46 5.84
C TRP A 6 -4.75 12.60 5.89
N CYS A 7 -4.30 13.85 6.05
CA CYS A 7 -5.19 15.01 5.99
C CYS A 7 -5.85 15.16 4.62
N LEU A 8 -5.12 14.96 3.52
CA LEU A 8 -5.69 14.98 2.17
C LEU A 8 -6.69 13.85 1.96
N LEU A 9 -6.41 12.65 2.48
CA LEU A 9 -7.32 11.50 2.41
C LEU A 9 -8.64 11.77 3.13
N ILE A 10 -8.57 12.26 4.37
CA ILE A 10 -9.76 12.63 5.14
C ILE A 10 -10.52 13.75 4.42
N GLY A 11 -9.82 14.79 3.96
CA GLY A 11 -10.42 15.88 3.20
C GLY A 11 -11.12 15.40 1.93
N LEU A 12 -10.50 14.49 1.18
CA LEU A 12 -11.06 13.87 -0.01
C LEU A 12 -12.33 13.06 0.30
N VAL A 13 -12.34 12.29 1.40
CA VAL A 13 -13.51 11.52 1.84
C VAL A 13 -14.67 12.43 2.22
N LEU A 14 -14.41 13.53 2.94
CA LEU A 14 -15.43 14.51 3.27
C LEU A 14 -15.98 15.19 2.01
N LEU A 15 -15.10 15.57 1.08
CA LEU A 15 -15.46 16.17 -0.20
C LEU A 15 -16.26 15.17 -1.06
N HIS A 16 -15.99 13.87 -0.94
CA HIS A 16 -16.70 12.83 -1.68
C HIS A 16 -18.16 12.64 -1.26
N HIS A 17 -18.54 13.06 -0.04
CA HIS A 17 -19.90 12.91 0.47
C HIS A 17 -20.94 13.78 -0.29
N ASP A 18 -20.49 14.71 -1.14
CA ASP A 18 -21.32 15.49 -2.09
C ASP A 18 -22.70 15.92 -1.56
N LEU A 19 -22.73 16.65 -0.45
CA LEU A 19 -23.96 17.24 0.09
C LEU A 19 -24.29 18.62 -0.48
N TRP A 20 -23.31 19.25 -1.13
CA TRP A 20 -23.39 20.65 -1.52
C TRP A 20 -23.97 20.85 -2.92
N PHE A 21 -23.56 20.04 -3.90
CA PHE A 21 -24.01 20.18 -5.29
C PHE A 21 -25.27 19.37 -5.61
N TRP A 22 -25.93 18.81 -4.60
CA TRP A 22 -27.08 17.92 -4.76
C TRP A 22 -28.32 18.59 -5.35
N HIS A 23 -28.39 19.92 -5.34
CA HIS A 23 -29.50 20.69 -5.94
C HIS A 23 -29.07 21.67 -7.03
N ASP A 24 -27.78 21.72 -7.35
CA ASP A 24 -27.25 22.71 -8.29
C ASP A 24 -27.24 22.13 -9.71
N GLY A 25 -28.24 22.51 -10.50
CA GLY A 25 -28.41 22.06 -11.89
C GLY A 25 -27.58 22.86 -12.90
N ARG A 26 -26.64 23.70 -12.47
CA ARG A 26 -25.82 24.52 -13.37
C ARG A 26 -25.04 23.62 -14.35
N LEU A 27 -25.24 23.86 -15.64
CA LEU A 27 -24.51 23.16 -16.70
C LEU A 27 -23.15 23.84 -16.93
N VAL A 28 -22.07 23.09 -16.70
CA VAL A 28 -20.71 23.46 -17.10
C VAL A 28 -20.54 23.03 -18.57
N PHE A 29 -19.96 23.91 -19.39
CA PHE A 29 -19.82 23.71 -20.85
C PHE A 29 -21.15 23.48 -21.62
N GLY A 30 -22.30 23.73 -21.00
CA GLY A 30 -23.62 23.55 -21.63
C GLY A 30 -24.07 22.09 -21.79
N ILE A 31 -23.30 21.12 -21.28
CA ILE A 31 -23.56 19.68 -21.47
C ILE A 31 -23.50 18.91 -20.14
N VAL A 32 -22.61 19.32 -19.21
CA VAL A 32 -22.29 18.53 -18.01
C VAL A 32 -22.82 19.23 -16.75
N PRO A 33 -23.65 18.57 -15.92
CA PRO A 33 -24.05 19.13 -14.62
C PRO A 33 -22.84 19.39 -13.72
N ILE A 34 -22.83 20.50 -12.98
CA ILE A 34 -21.74 20.87 -12.08
C ILE A 34 -21.42 19.77 -11.06
N GLY A 35 -22.42 19.04 -10.59
CA GLY A 35 -22.22 17.86 -9.75
C GLY A 35 -21.35 16.80 -10.43
N LEU A 36 -21.57 16.50 -11.71
CA LEU A 36 -20.76 15.52 -12.44
C LEU A 36 -19.32 16.03 -12.66
N ALA A 37 -19.16 17.31 -13.02
CA ALA A 37 -17.84 17.93 -13.17
C ALA A 37 -17.05 17.89 -11.85
N TYR A 38 -17.72 18.08 -10.72
CA TYR A 38 -17.15 17.95 -9.39
C TYR A 38 -16.65 16.53 -9.10
N HIS A 39 -17.43 15.51 -9.44
CA HIS A 39 -17.02 14.11 -9.26
C HIS A 39 -15.78 13.77 -10.09
N VAL A 40 -15.68 14.28 -11.34
CA VAL A 40 -14.47 14.12 -12.17
C VAL A 40 -13.25 14.74 -11.47
N GLY A 41 -13.40 15.93 -10.91
CA GLY A 41 -12.35 16.57 -10.11
C GLY A 41 -11.92 15.74 -8.91
N ILE A 42 -12.87 15.15 -8.18
CA ILE A 42 -12.58 14.26 -7.06
C ILE A 42 -11.85 12.99 -7.52
N SER A 43 -12.22 12.38 -8.65
CA SER A 43 -11.51 11.20 -9.18
C SER A 43 -10.05 11.52 -9.51
N VAL A 44 -9.78 12.69 -10.11
CA VAL A 44 -8.40 13.14 -10.37
C VAL A 44 -7.66 13.39 -9.06
N ALA A 45 -8.29 14.07 -8.09
CA ALA A 45 -7.71 14.30 -6.78
C ALA A 45 -7.38 12.99 -6.04
N ALA A 46 -8.25 11.98 -6.13
CA ALA A 46 -8.01 10.64 -5.59
C ALA A 46 -6.75 10.00 -6.17
N GLY A 47 -6.57 10.07 -7.48
CA GLY A 47 -5.35 9.62 -8.15
C GLY A 47 -4.09 10.32 -7.64
N CYS A 48 -4.14 11.65 -7.49
CA CYS A 48 -3.04 12.44 -6.93
C CYS A 48 -2.71 12.07 -5.48
N VAL A 49 -3.73 11.89 -4.64
CA VAL A 49 -3.55 11.48 -3.23
C VAL A 49 -2.92 10.09 -3.16
N TRP A 50 -3.37 9.16 -4.00
CA TRP A 50 -2.81 7.81 -4.07
C TRP A 50 -1.35 7.82 -4.54
N TRP A 51 -1.02 8.63 -5.54
CA TRP A 51 0.36 8.82 -5.99
C TRP A 51 1.24 9.37 -4.86
N LEU A 52 0.79 10.39 -4.14
CA LEU A 52 1.50 10.88 -2.95
C LEU A 52 1.63 9.80 -1.86
N ALA A 53 0.57 9.01 -1.63
CA ALA A 53 0.58 7.94 -0.63
C ALA A 53 1.63 6.87 -0.96
N THR A 54 1.74 6.45 -2.21
CA THR A 54 2.78 5.49 -2.63
C THR A 54 4.20 6.03 -2.50
N ARG A 55 4.41 7.35 -2.64
CA ARG A 55 5.74 7.96 -2.55
C ARG A 55 6.18 8.22 -1.11
N TYR A 56 5.24 8.56 -0.22
CA TYR A 56 5.55 9.02 1.14
C TYR A 56 5.18 8.04 2.25
N CYS A 57 4.22 7.14 2.01
CA CYS A 57 3.72 6.21 3.03
C CYS A 57 4.20 4.77 2.78
N TRP A 58 4.84 4.50 1.64
CA TRP A 58 5.47 3.21 1.38
C TRP A 58 6.79 3.10 2.17
N PRO A 59 6.88 2.23 3.19
CA PRO A 59 8.10 2.09 3.97
C PRO A 59 9.13 1.25 3.21
N SER A 60 10.39 1.67 3.24
CA SER A 60 11.51 0.94 2.63
C SER A 60 11.97 -0.28 3.46
N ASP A 61 11.41 -0.46 4.66
CA ASP A 61 11.79 -1.51 5.63
C ASP A 61 11.00 -2.83 5.43
N LEU A 62 10.44 -3.05 4.23
CA LEU A 62 9.71 -4.28 3.91
C LEU A 62 10.62 -5.49 3.67
N GLU A 63 11.95 -5.29 3.72
CA GLU A 63 12.94 -6.35 3.60
C GLU A 63 13.55 -6.68 4.97
N VAL A 64 12.74 -7.23 5.89
CA VAL A 64 13.31 -8.17 6.86
C VAL A 64 13.62 -9.43 6.06
N VAL A 65 14.83 -9.48 5.52
CA VAL A 65 15.41 -10.72 4.98
C VAL A 65 15.50 -11.68 6.16
N GLU A 66 14.47 -12.51 6.31
CA GLU A 66 14.57 -13.70 7.15
C GLU A 66 15.74 -14.52 6.56
N PRO A 67 16.81 -14.77 7.33
CA PRO A 67 17.97 -15.44 6.79
C PRO A 67 17.53 -16.81 6.28
N ALA A 68 17.71 -17.04 4.97
CA ALA A 68 17.36 -18.27 4.29
C ALA A 68 18.32 -19.43 4.63
N ASP A 69 19.00 -19.37 5.77
CA ASP A 69 19.64 -20.53 6.35
C ASP A 69 18.70 -21.13 7.40
N GLY A 70 18.19 -22.33 7.11
CA GLY A 70 17.43 -23.16 8.07
C GLY A 70 18.26 -23.62 9.27
N SER A 71 19.21 -22.81 9.75
CA SER A 71 19.95 -23.05 10.97
C SER A 71 19.09 -22.62 12.15
N CYS A 72 18.23 -23.53 12.62
CA CYS A 72 17.62 -23.39 13.94
C CYS A 72 18.71 -23.03 14.96
N PRO A 73 18.59 -21.92 15.72
CA PRO A 73 19.55 -21.59 16.76
C PRO A 73 19.38 -22.62 17.88
N GLY A 74 20.23 -23.65 17.87
CA GLY A 74 20.21 -24.72 18.87
C GLY A 74 20.54 -26.12 18.37
N ARG A 75 20.74 -26.35 17.06
CA ARG A 75 21.19 -27.69 16.59
C ARG A 75 22.72 -27.75 16.57
N PRO A 76 23.38 -28.49 17.49
CA PRO A 76 24.81 -28.71 17.37
C PRO A 76 25.07 -29.46 16.06
N ARG A 77 26.00 -28.92 15.27
CA ARG A 77 26.49 -29.51 14.02
C ARG A 77 27.02 -30.90 14.36
N SER A 78 26.24 -31.94 14.03
CA SER A 78 26.68 -33.34 14.09
C SER A 78 27.80 -33.50 13.07
N ALA A 79 29.00 -33.19 13.54
CA ALA A 79 30.23 -33.55 12.89
C ALA A 79 30.38 -35.08 12.97
N ALA A 80 30.77 -35.66 11.84
CA ALA A 80 31.55 -36.88 11.75
C ALA A 80 30.97 -38.15 12.43
N SER A 81 30.28 -38.96 11.64
CA SER A 81 30.36 -40.41 11.80
C SER A 81 30.69 -41.00 10.43
N SER A 82 31.96 -40.85 10.08
CA SER A 82 32.64 -41.60 9.02
C SER A 82 32.54 -43.11 9.31
N GLU A 83 32.43 -43.87 8.23
CA GLU A 83 32.86 -45.27 8.11
C GLU A 83 32.07 -46.32 8.91
N THR A 84 30.89 -46.67 8.39
CA THR A 84 30.39 -48.05 8.46
C THR A 84 30.83 -48.76 7.18
N GLY A 85 31.98 -49.43 7.22
CA GLY A 85 32.55 -50.18 6.10
C GLY A 85 33.08 -51.54 6.56
N GLY A 86 32.20 -52.55 6.55
CA GLY A 86 32.50 -53.95 6.22
C GLY A 86 33.52 -54.76 7.04
N ARG A 87 33.02 -55.64 7.91
CA ARG A 87 33.64 -56.95 8.17
C ARG A 87 32.54 -58.03 8.30
N PRO A 88 32.46 -59.00 7.38
CA PRO A 88 31.91 -60.32 7.69
C PRO A 88 33.01 -61.31 8.11
N ALA A 89 32.53 -62.36 8.78
CA ALA A 89 33.19 -63.40 9.58
C ALA A 89 34.42 -64.08 8.99
#